data_AF-A0A0H5CFK0-F1
#
_entry.id   AF-A0A0H5CFK0-F1
#
_cell.length_a   1.000
_cell.length_b   1.000
_cell.length_c   1.000
_cell.angle_alpha   90.00
_cell.angle_beta   90.00
_cell.angle_gamma   90.00
#
_symmetry.space_group_name_H-M   'P 1'
#
loop_
_entity.id
_entity.type
_entity.pdbx_description
1 polymer ?
#
loop_
_entity_poly.entity_id
_entity_poly.type
_entity_poly.pdbx_seq_one_letter_code
_entity_poly.pdbx_strand_id
1 'polypeptide(L)'
;MPGLRTVIAVVLSVLVGAGVIVVSGPAAIAAAEPSIVSIAEAELADATRNHEEPMGSDCNFYVGQTRPHMGACGAFGGSTWRSASWCADFAKYVWRKAGDIEAAMPDRAGNLNGWAHSFYEYGKRNGTWHPRESGYLPRPGDAVVFDWQADGFDPAIGSFAAGGYDIDHVGIVKSADASQVQVIEGNVADRIQARSHARTNAAIVGYTSPSSAFWPTQSKGNRGADVTAIQYLLVHSGRSVSTDGDFGGGTDTAVRDFQAAKGLGADGNVGPNTWTALAVSVQHGDNNNAVRALQYQLNVKRNAGLTVDGDFGGGTRAAVVSFQQHAGIEANGIVGPITWRNLIWHYQQVDHPDVAATCRSASPAQWGTGAAVGQLTAAATRMHTAGFGPVAVREVGAEHVEGQTGRVRGLDVDVRLMRTDRGQCSGDVDRFSALYDRGATRELVRSLRATGRVKAVYFNDPVLIGEGLVTKAESHDDRLQVRYCEVVHPDAQYDC
;
A
#
# COMPACT_ATOMS: atom_id res chain seq x y z
N MET A 1 17.69 69.68 44.60
CA MET A 1 17.32 69.46 43.18
C MET A 1 18.15 68.29 42.67
N PRO A 2 17.63 67.34 41.86
CA PRO A 2 16.40 66.54 41.94
C PRO A 2 16.69 65.01 42.08
N GLY A 3 15.63 64.18 42.16
CA GLY A 3 15.64 62.71 41.93
C GLY A 3 15.07 61.92 43.13
N LEU A 4 13.77 61.59 43.28
CA LEU A 4 12.89 60.75 42.43
C LEU A 4 13.66 59.50 41.94
N ARG A 5 13.25 58.23 42.13
CA ARG A 5 11.97 57.56 42.43
C ARG A 5 12.36 56.04 42.45
N THR A 6 11.90 55.10 43.27
CA THR A 6 10.53 54.55 43.40
C THR A 6 10.63 53.34 44.34
N VAL A 7 9.71 53.24 45.30
CA VAL A 7 9.42 52.04 46.10
C VAL A 7 8.22 51.36 45.45
N ILE A 8 8.28 50.05 45.16
CA ILE A 8 7.10 49.24 44.83
C ILE A 8 7.10 47.98 45.69
N ALA A 9 5.91 47.73 46.24
CA ALA A 9 5.56 46.77 47.26
C ALA A 9 5.64 45.30 46.80
N VAL A 10 6.01 44.43 47.73
CA VAL A 10 5.92 42.97 47.61
C VAL A 10 4.50 42.55 48.00
N VAL A 11 3.76 41.99 47.05
CA VAL A 11 2.50 41.26 47.31
C VAL A 11 2.83 39.76 47.26
N LEU A 12 2.71 39.09 48.40
CA LEU A 12 2.76 37.63 48.49
C LEU A 12 1.40 37.08 48.04
N SER A 13 1.38 36.23 47.01
CA SER A 13 0.22 35.42 46.64
C SER A 13 0.66 33.96 46.60
N VAL A 14 0.15 33.17 47.55
CA VAL A 14 0.37 31.73 47.64
C VAL A 14 -0.56 31.03 46.64
N LEU A 15 0.02 30.39 45.62
CA LEU A 15 -0.68 29.45 44.74
C LEU A 15 -0.14 28.04 45.02
N VAL A 16 -0.98 27.22 45.64
CA VAL A 16 -0.75 25.78 45.80
C VAL A 16 -1.04 25.11 44.46
N GLY A 17 0.00 24.86 43.67
CA GLY A 17 -0.07 24.03 42.47
C GLY A 17 0.15 22.57 42.85
N ALA A 18 -0.91 21.77 42.83
CA ALA A 18 -0.80 20.31 42.87
C ALA A 18 -0.13 19.84 41.55
N GLY A 19 1.16 19.55 41.62
CA GLY A 19 1.89 18.93 40.51
C GLY A 19 1.43 17.49 40.32
N VAL A 20 0.63 17.24 39.29
CA VAL A 20 0.46 15.90 38.73
C VAL A 20 1.79 15.53 38.07
N ILE A 21 2.53 14.63 38.68
CA ILE A 21 3.70 14.00 38.05
C ILE A 21 3.15 13.04 37.00
N VAL A 22 3.01 13.50 35.76
CA VAL A 22 2.85 12.63 34.61
C VAL A 22 4.21 12.00 34.36
N VAL A 23 4.42 10.78 34.85
CA VAL A 23 5.52 9.94 34.40
C VAL A 23 5.15 9.44 33.01
N SER A 24 5.38 10.27 31.99
CA SER A 24 5.41 9.82 30.60
C SER A 24 6.68 8.98 30.43
N GLY A 25 6.55 7.67 30.62
CA GLY A 25 7.56 6.74 30.12
C GLY A 25 7.71 6.95 28.60
N PRO A 26 8.92 6.80 28.03
CA PRO A 26 9.09 6.92 26.60
C PRO A 26 8.22 5.85 25.95
N ALA A 27 7.23 6.28 25.17
CA ALA A 27 6.60 5.41 24.19
C ALA A 27 7.76 4.86 23.35
N ALA A 28 7.93 3.54 23.34
CA ALA A 28 8.84 2.89 22.41
C ALA A 28 8.33 3.23 21.00
N ILE A 29 8.95 4.24 20.38
CA ILE A 29 8.77 4.52 18.96
C ILE A 29 9.32 3.29 18.26
N ALA A 30 8.44 2.42 17.77
CA ALA A 30 8.83 1.35 16.87
C ALA A 30 9.63 1.98 15.73
N ALA A 31 10.86 1.51 15.49
CA ALA A 31 11.66 1.98 14.38
C ALA A 31 10.88 1.77 13.08
N ALA A 32 10.69 2.82 12.28
CA ALA A 32 10.04 2.70 10.99
C ALA A 32 10.84 1.75 10.10
N GLU A 33 10.17 0.79 9.43
CA GLU A 33 10.79 0.00 8.37
C GLU A 33 11.38 0.94 7.30
N PRO A 34 12.56 0.63 6.77
CA PRO A 34 13.30 1.57 5.93
C PRO A 34 12.62 1.72 4.56
N SER A 35 12.33 2.98 4.16
CA SER A 35 11.92 3.33 2.79
C SER A 35 13.00 2.96 1.77
N ILE A 36 12.64 2.87 0.47
CA ILE A 36 13.60 2.62 -0.63
C ILE A 36 14.80 3.57 -0.54
N VAL A 37 14.54 4.87 -0.33
CA VAL A 37 15.60 5.88 -0.19
C VAL A 37 16.47 5.62 1.03
N SER A 38 15.89 5.32 2.20
CA SER A 38 16.68 5.06 3.40
C SER A 38 17.55 3.79 3.29
N ILE A 39 17.09 2.77 2.56
CA ILE A 39 17.89 1.58 2.23
C ILE A 39 19.06 1.97 1.31
N ALA A 40 18.79 2.74 0.24
CA ALA A 40 19.83 3.19 -0.67
C ALA A 40 20.88 4.08 0.02
N GLU A 41 20.45 4.96 0.93
CA GLU A 41 21.35 5.79 1.76
C GLU A 41 22.19 4.96 2.72
N ALA A 42 21.61 3.91 3.33
CA ALA A 42 22.33 2.99 4.19
C ALA A 42 23.42 2.22 3.42
N GLU A 43 23.09 1.69 2.24
CA GLU A 43 24.06 0.98 1.39
C GLU A 43 25.13 1.94 0.81
N LEU A 44 24.80 3.21 0.54
CA LEU A 44 25.77 4.26 0.18
C LEU A 44 26.78 4.50 1.32
N ALA A 45 26.32 4.49 2.58
CA ALA A 45 27.15 4.71 3.75
C ALA A 45 27.93 3.46 4.21
N ASP A 46 27.56 2.26 3.73
CA ASP A 46 28.17 1.00 4.15
C ASP A 46 29.49 0.74 3.39
N ALA A 47 30.60 1.20 3.96
CA ALA A 47 31.94 0.99 3.41
C ALA A 47 32.32 -0.50 3.24
N THR A 48 31.65 -1.43 3.94
CA THR A 48 31.92 -2.87 3.81
C THR A 48 31.31 -3.49 2.56
N ARG A 49 30.38 -2.80 1.90
CA ARG A 49 29.70 -3.25 0.67
C ARG A 49 29.81 -2.27 -0.48
N ASN A 50 30.05 -1.00 -0.19
CA ASN A 50 30.15 0.07 -1.17
C ASN A 50 31.53 0.11 -1.85
N HIS A 51 31.90 -0.99 -2.51
CA HIS A 51 33.10 -1.12 -3.33
C HIS A 51 33.03 -2.41 -4.15
N GLU A 52 33.90 -2.50 -5.16
CA GLU A 52 34.33 -3.78 -5.72
C GLU A 52 35.55 -4.33 -5.00
N GLU A 53 35.63 -5.65 -4.89
CA GLU A 53 36.74 -6.34 -4.25
C GLU A 53 37.27 -7.49 -5.13
N PRO A 54 38.45 -7.33 -5.76
CA PRO A 54 39.28 -6.11 -5.80
C PRO A 54 38.65 -4.95 -6.58
N MET A 55 39.12 -3.72 -6.39
CA MET A 55 38.63 -2.55 -7.16
C MET A 55 38.82 -2.75 -8.68
N GLY A 56 37.78 -2.51 -9.47
CA GLY A 56 37.78 -2.64 -10.94
C GLY A 56 37.70 -4.08 -11.44
N SER A 57 37.11 -4.98 -10.64
CA SER A 57 36.99 -6.41 -10.96
C SER A 57 35.57 -6.87 -11.27
N ASP A 58 34.60 -5.96 -11.20
CA ASP A 58 33.15 -6.22 -11.17
C ASP A 58 32.71 -7.12 -10.00
N CYS A 59 33.61 -7.56 -9.11
CA CYS A 59 33.27 -8.38 -7.96
C CYS A 59 32.60 -7.53 -6.88
N ASN A 60 31.31 -7.72 -6.69
CA ASN A 60 30.53 -6.90 -5.76
C ASN A 60 29.51 -7.73 -4.96
N PHE A 61 29.06 -7.13 -3.86
CA PHE A 61 28.06 -7.71 -2.97
C PHE A 61 26.69 -7.89 -3.66
N TYR A 62 26.23 -6.90 -4.42
CA TYR A 62 24.85 -6.83 -4.93
C TYR A 62 24.52 -7.96 -5.90
N VAL A 63 25.41 -8.22 -6.87
CA VAL A 63 25.28 -9.37 -7.79
C VAL A 63 25.25 -10.68 -7.01
N GLY A 64 26.03 -10.78 -5.92
CA GLY A 64 26.00 -11.96 -5.05
C GLY A 64 24.67 -12.19 -4.35
N GLN A 65 23.90 -11.13 -4.10
CA GLN A 65 22.59 -11.21 -3.46
C GLN A 65 21.42 -11.40 -4.44
N THR A 66 21.57 -11.01 -5.70
CA THR A 66 20.50 -11.02 -6.71
C THR A 66 20.69 -12.11 -7.77
N ARG A 67 21.93 -12.46 -8.09
CA ARG A 67 22.32 -13.36 -9.18
C ARG A 67 23.43 -14.33 -8.71
N PRO A 68 23.11 -15.30 -7.83
CA PRO A 68 24.11 -16.17 -7.21
C PRO A 68 24.83 -17.13 -8.18
N HIS A 69 24.36 -17.21 -9.43
CA HIS A 69 24.93 -18.04 -10.50
C HIS A 69 26.01 -17.33 -11.34
N MET A 70 26.19 -16.02 -11.17
CA MET A 70 27.19 -15.23 -11.91
C MET A 70 28.63 -15.53 -11.43
N GLY A 71 29.63 -14.98 -12.12
CA GLY A 71 31.05 -15.26 -11.89
C GLY A 71 31.46 -15.26 -10.41
N ALA A 72 32.28 -16.23 -9.99
CA ALA A 72 32.61 -16.40 -8.58
C ALA A 72 33.77 -15.49 -8.16
N CYS A 73 33.56 -14.67 -7.11
CA CYS A 73 34.59 -13.81 -6.51
C CYS A 73 35.02 -14.25 -5.10
N GLY A 74 34.28 -15.20 -4.50
CA GLY A 74 34.47 -15.64 -3.12
C GLY A 74 33.45 -15.04 -2.16
N ALA A 75 33.79 -15.03 -0.87
CA ALA A 75 32.95 -14.45 0.18
C ALA A 75 33.74 -13.43 0.99
N PHE A 76 33.20 -12.22 1.14
CA PHE A 76 33.78 -11.13 1.92
C PHE A 76 32.79 -10.73 3.02
N GLY A 77 33.29 -10.56 4.25
CA GLY A 77 32.43 -10.26 5.40
C GLY A 77 31.32 -11.29 5.66
N GLY A 78 31.53 -12.56 5.28
CA GLY A 78 30.53 -13.63 5.39
C GLY A 78 29.42 -13.61 4.33
N SER A 79 29.47 -12.67 3.39
CA SER A 79 28.50 -12.56 2.28
C SER A 79 29.11 -13.07 0.98
N THR A 80 28.29 -13.64 0.10
CA THR A 80 28.73 -14.08 -1.23
C THR A 80 28.85 -12.88 -2.17
N TRP A 81 29.96 -12.80 -2.90
CA TRP A 81 30.24 -11.76 -3.90
C TRP A 81 30.39 -12.40 -5.27
N ARG A 82 29.93 -11.69 -6.31
CA ARG A 82 29.88 -12.19 -7.69
C ARG A 82 30.30 -11.11 -8.68
N SER A 83 30.87 -11.53 -9.80
CA SER A 83 31.42 -10.65 -10.84
C SER A 83 30.37 -10.39 -11.92
N ALA A 84 29.94 -9.13 -12.02
CA ALA A 84 29.23 -8.52 -13.14
C ALA A 84 29.01 -7.02 -12.85
N SER A 85 28.79 -6.22 -13.89
CA SER A 85 28.27 -4.86 -13.75
C SER A 85 26.95 -4.86 -12.97
N TRP A 86 26.78 -3.90 -12.06
CA TRP A 86 25.87 -4.08 -10.91
C TRP A 86 24.98 -2.88 -10.56
N CYS A 87 24.87 -1.86 -11.42
CA CYS A 87 23.93 -0.75 -11.22
C CYS A 87 22.48 -1.24 -11.05
N ALA A 88 22.06 -2.16 -11.92
CA ALA A 88 20.74 -2.79 -11.88
C ALA A 88 20.56 -3.72 -10.67
N ASP A 89 21.58 -4.47 -10.28
CA ASP A 89 21.52 -5.33 -9.08
C ASP A 89 21.40 -4.53 -7.80
N PHE A 90 22.10 -3.39 -7.71
CA PHE A 90 21.94 -2.45 -6.61
C PHE A 90 20.50 -1.92 -6.55
N ALA A 91 19.98 -1.35 -7.64
CA ALA A 91 18.62 -0.82 -7.69
C ALA A 91 17.57 -1.90 -7.35
N LYS A 92 17.73 -3.11 -7.91
CA LYS A 92 16.88 -4.28 -7.63
C LYS A 92 16.99 -4.71 -6.17
N TYR A 93 18.20 -4.73 -5.60
CA TYR A 93 18.41 -5.08 -4.19
C TYR A 93 17.65 -4.11 -3.27
N VAL A 94 17.74 -2.80 -3.52
CA VAL A 94 17.06 -1.77 -2.73
C VAL A 94 15.54 -1.93 -2.83
N TRP A 95 14.98 -2.06 -4.04
CA TRP A 95 13.55 -2.28 -4.26
C TRP A 95 13.04 -3.56 -3.59
N ARG A 96 13.81 -4.66 -3.69
CA ARG A 96 13.48 -5.93 -3.02
C ARG A 96 13.45 -5.78 -1.50
N LYS A 97 14.44 -5.08 -0.92
CA LYS A 97 14.50 -4.85 0.52
C LYS A 97 13.35 -3.99 1.03
N ALA A 98 12.80 -3.12 0.19
CA ALA A 98 11.61 -2.33 0.49
C ALA A 98 10.28 -3.06 0.23
N GLY A 99 10.30 -4.30 -0.27
CA GLY A 99 9.11 -5.12 -0.47
C GLY A 99 8.56 -5.15 -1.90
N ASP A 100 9.30 -4.69 -2.93
CA ASP A 100 8.90 -4.92 -4.31
C ASP A 100 8.98 -6.43 -4.65
N ILE A 101 7.83 -6.99 -5.05
CA ILE A 101 7.65 -8.42 -5.26
C ILE A 101 8.42 -8.89 -6.51
N GLU A 102 8.49 -8.09 -7.56
CA GLU A 102 9.18 -8.49 -8.79
C GLU A 102 10.69 -8.44 -8.62
N ALA A 103 11.20 -7.45 -7.87
CA ALA A 103 12.60 -7.37 -7.48
C ALA A 103 13.02 -8.58 -6.61
N ALA A 104 12.08 -9.22 -5.91
CA ALA A 104 12.30 -10.47 -5.19
C ALA A 104 12.33 -11.72 -6.11
N MET A 105 11.85 -11.63 -7.35
CA MET A 105 11.80 -12.76 -8.26
C MET A 105 13.19 -13.14 -8.80
N PRO A 106 13.42 -14.42 -9.12
CA PRO A 106 14.63 -14.87 -9.80
C PRO A 106 14.85 -14.09 -11.09
N ASP A 107 16.12 -13.85 -11.41
CA ASP A 107 16.50 -13.26 -12.69
C ASP A 107 16.07 -14.17 -13.84
N ARG A 108 15.13 -13.68 -14.66
CA ARG A 108 14.59 -14.33 -15.86
C ARG A 108 14.23 -13.28 -16.89
N ALA A 109 14.29 -13.67 -18.16
CA ALA A 109 13.82 -12.83 -19.26
C ALA A 109 12.39 -12.37 -19.03
N GLY A 110 12.16 -11.07 -19.17
CA GLY A 110 10.88 -10.42 -18.89
C GLY A 110 10.73 -9.89 -17.47
N ASN A 111 11.51 -10.32 -16.47
CA ASN A 111 11.50 -9.72 -15.13
C ASN A 111 12.63 -8.70 -14.97
N LEU A 112 12.58 -7.91 -13.88
CA LEU A 112 13.74 -7.17 -13.38
C LEU A 112 14.97 -8.09 -13.25
N ASN A 113 16.05 -7.72 -13.92
CA ASN A 113 17.26 -8.51 -14.06
C ASN A 113 18.52 -7.64 -13.99
N GLY A 114 19.69 -8.24 -14.19
CA GLY A 114 20.98 -7.52 -14.14
C GLY A 114 21.19 -6.46 -15.23
N TRP A 115 20.25 -6.28 -16.17
CA TRP A 115 20.32 -5.26 -17.22
C TRP A 115 19.50 -4.03 -16.85
N ALA A 116 20.06 -2.84 -16.98
CA ALA A 116 19.37 -1.58 -16.69
C ALA A 116 18.08 -1.41 -17.53
N HIS A 117 18.09 -1.89 -18.79
CA HIS A 117 16.92 -1.94 -19.67
C HIS A 117 15.70 -2.65 -19.04
N SER A 118 15.91 -3.61 -18.14
CA SER A 118 14.79 -4.32 -17.50
C SER A 118 13.90 -3.40 -16.68
N PHE A 119 14.40 -2.25 -16.20
CA PHE A 119 13.60 -1.24 -15.50
C PHE A 119 12.66 -0.49 -16.46
N TYR A 120 13.09 -0.24 -17.70
CA TYR A 120 12.20 0.29 -18.74
C TYR A 120 11.05 -0.68 -19.02
N GLU A 121 11.36 -1.94 -19.30
CA GLU A 121 10.36 -2.98 -19.58
C GLU A 121 9.40 -3.19 -18.40
N TYR A 122 9.95 -3.20 -17.17
CA TYR A 122 9.19 -3.24 -15.94
C TYR A 122 8.19 -2.08 -15.87
N GLY A 123 8.66 -0.86 -16.10
CA GLY A 123 7.83 0.34 -16.05
C GLY A 123 6.72 0.31 -17.11
N LYS A 124 7.05 -0.14 -18.33
CA LYS A 124 6.07 -0.26 -19.42
C LYS A 124 4.98 -1.27 -19.09
N ARG A 125 5.34 -2.44 -18.59
CA ARG A 125 4.36 -3.49 -18.21
C ARG A 125 3.49 -3.06 -17.03
N ASN A 126 4.07 -2.38 -16.06
CA ASN A 126 3.36 -1.94 -14.86
C ASN A 126 2.66 -0.59 -15.03
N GLY A 127 2.87 0.10 -16.16
CA GLY A 127 2.35 1.44 -16.45
C GLY A 127 2.93 2.53 -15.56
N THR A 128 4.08 2.26 -14.95
CA THR A 128 4.84 3.19 -14.10
C THR A 128 5.98 3.85 -14.87
N TRP A 129 6.14 3.58 -16.17
CA TRP A 129 7.13 4.23 -17.03
C TRP A 129 6.72 5.66 -17.36
N HIS A 130 7.63 6.60 -17.09
CA HIS A 130 7.50 8.00 -17.40
C HIS A 130 8.70 8.47 -18.22
N PRO A 131 8.55 8.73 -19.53
CA PRO A 131 9.67 9.24 -20.32
C PRO A 131 10.06 10.64 -19.82
N ARG A 132 11.33 11.02 -19.97
CA ARG A 132 11.84 12.31 -19.49
C ARG A 132 10.98 13.50 -19.96
N GLU A 133 10.55 13.47 -21.22
CA GLU A 133 9.71 14.51 -21.85
C GLU A 133 8.25 14.56 -21.36
N SER A 134 7.78 13.60 -20.56
CA SER A 134 6.41 13.61 -20.02
C SER A 134 6.14 14.76 -19.04
N GLY A 135 7.19 15.40 -18.51
CA GLY A 135 7.08 16.39 -17.45
C GLY A 135 6.87 15.78 -16.05
N TYR A 136 6.79 14.45 -15.93
CA TYR A 136 6.67 13.73 -14.66
C TYR A 136 7.78 14.17 -13.68
N LEU A 137 7.36 14.60 -12.50
CA LEU A 137 8.27 14.90 -11.39
C LEU A 137 8.57 13.59 -10.65
N PRO A 138 9.79 13.04 -10.78
CA PRO A 138 10.10 11.75 -10.19
C PRO A 138 10.00 11.78 -8.67
N ARG A 139 9.51 10.68 -8.11
CA ARG A 139 9.28 10.52 -6.68
C ARG A 139 10.48 9.85 -6.02
N PRO A 140 10.76 10.15 -4.75
CA PRO A 140 11.67 9.33 -3.94
C PRO A 140 11.34 7.83 -4.12
N GLY A 141 12.36 7.02 -4.39
CA GLY A 141 12.22 5.58 -4.62
C GLY A 141 12.07 5.15 -6.08
N ASP A 142 11.72 6.05 -7.01
CA ASP A 142 11.71 5.76 -8.44
C ASP A 142 13.10 5.31 -8.92
N ALA A 143 13.15 4.44 -9.94
CA ALA A 143 14.38 4.19 -10.67
C ALA A 143 14.48 5.22 -11.81
N VAL A 144 15.63 5.89 -11.92
CA VAL A 144 16.00 6.69 -13.08
C VAL A 144 16.83 5.82 -14.02
N VAL A 145 16.53 5.90 -15.31
CA VAL A 145 17.17 5.07 -16.33
C VAL A 145 17.90 5.97 -17.32
N PHE A 146 19.15 5.64 -17.62
CA PHE A 146 20.03 6.45 -18.44
C PHE A 146 20.56 5.71 -19.69
N ASP A 147 20.65 6.47 -20.77
CA ASP A 147 21.54 6.27 -21.90
C ASP A 147 22.73 7.22 -21.66
N TRP A 148 23.82 6.72 -21.08
CA TRP A 148 24.97 7.59 -20.76
C TRP A 148 25.74 8.02 -22.00
N GLN A 149 25.66 7.23 -23.07
CA GLN A 149 26.35 7.51 -24.32
C GLN A 149 25.60 8.58 -25.13
N ALA A 150 24.32 8.78 -24.82
CA ALA A 150 23.42 9.69 -25.52
C ALA A 150 23.44 9.43 -27.04
N ASP A 151 23.68 8.18 -27.43
CA ASP A 151 23.72 7.73 -28.82
C ASP A 151 22.32 7.43 -29.37
N GLY A 152 21.31 7.45 -28.49
CA GLY A 152 19.91 7.69 -28.82
C GLY A 152 19.02 6.50 -28.48
N PHE A 153 18.03 6.74 -27.62
CA PHE A 153 17.02 5.76 -27.21
C PHE A 153 16.06 5.36 -28.36
N ASP A 154 16.14 4.12 -28.85
CA ASP A 154 15.17 3.48 -29.74
C ASP A 154 14.38 2.36 -29.02
N PRO A 155 13.13 2.64 -28.58
CA PRO A 155 12.29 1.65 -27.90
C PRO A 155 11.90 0.44 -28.77
N ALA A 156 12.14 0.48 -30.09
CA ALA A 156 11.94 -0.67 -30.98
C ALA A 156 13.13 -1.63 -31.00
N ILE A 157 14.29 -1.18 -30.52
CA ILE A 157 15.51 -1.96 -30.39
C ILE A 157 15.54 -2.55 -28.97
N GLY A 158 15.01 -3.77 -28.83
CA GLY A 158 15.18 -4.54 -27.59
C GLY A 158 16.67 -4.71 -27.25
N SER A 159 16.96 -5.13 -26.01
CA SER A 159 18.27 -5.14 -25.32
C SER A 159 19.48 -5.80 -26.03
N PHE A 160 19.33 -6.26 -27.28
CA PHE A 160 20.30 -7.03 -28.06
C PHE A 160 20.30 -6.70 -29.57
N ALA A 161 20.28 -5.43 -29.98
CA ALA A 161 20.72 -5.12 -31.35
C ALA A 161 22.24 -5.09 -31.42
N ALA A 162 22.78 -5.69 -32.47
CA ALA A 162 24.19 -5.75 -32.78
C ALA A 162 24.79 -4.35 -32.98
N GLY A 163 25.27 -3.71 -31.91
CA GLY A 163 26.12 -2.52 -32.01
C GLY A 163 25.94 -1.40 -30.98
N GLY A 164 24.97 -1.45 -30.06
CA GLY A 164 24.79 -0.40 -29.05
C GLY A 164 23.75 -0.78 -27.99
N TYR A 165 23.97 -0.35 -26.74
CA TYR A 165 23.04 -0.53 -25.62
C TYR A 165 22.21 0.74 -25.48
N ASP A 166 20.90 0.63 -25.59
CA ASP A 166 19.97 1.77 -25.60
C ASP A 166 19.75 2.38 -24.19
N ILE A 167 20.01 1.57 -23.16
CA ILE A 167 19.92 1.92 -21.74
C ILE A 167 21.10 1.23 -21.04
N ASP A 168 22.01 2.03 -20.49
CA ASP A 168 23.27 1.57 -19.90
C ASP A 168 23.26 1.55 -18.37
N HIS A 169 22.46 2.43 -17.77
CA HIS A 169 22.57 2.70 -16.34
C HIS A 169 21.23 2.94 -15.67
N VAL A 170 21.19 2.61 -14.38
CA VAL A 170 20.02 2.83 -13.53
C VAL A 170 20.46 3.27 -12.14
N GLY A 171 19.73 4.22 -11.57
CA GLY A 171 19.91 4.70 -10.20
C GLY A 171 18.58 4.84 -9.47
N ILE A 172 18.63 5.06 -8.16
CA ILE A 172 17.46 5.30 -7.32
C ILE A 172 17.30 6.80 -7.07
N VAL A 173 16.12 7.34 -7.36
CA VAL A 173 15.76 8.73 -7.08
C VAL A 173 15.67 8.92 -5.57
N LYS A 174 16.48 9.82 -5.05
CA LYS A 174 16.46 10.26 -3.65
C LYS A 174 15.46 11.39 -3.43
N SER A 175 15.48 12.39 -4.32
CA SER A 175 14.59 13.54 -4.29
C SER A 175 14.59 14.25 -5.65
N ALA A 176 13.58 15.05 -5.92
CA ALA A 176 13.53 15.86 -7.13
C ALA A 176 12.76 17.17 -6.92
N ASP A 177 13.13 18.17 -7.69
CA ASP A 177 12.38 19.42 -7.84
C ASP A 177 12.10 19.71 -9.32
N ALA A 178 11.64 20.93 -9.62
CA ALA A 178 11.31 21.33 -10.99
C ALA A 178 12.52 21.25 -11.96
N SER A 179 13.75 21.34 -11.45
CA SER A 179 14.98 21.51 -12.22
C SER A 179 15.99 20.37 -12.06
N GLN A 180 16.08 19.76 -10.87
CA GLN A 180 17.09 18.78 -10.51
C GLN A 180 16.46 17.48 -10.03
N VAL A 181 17.20 16.39 -10.22
CA VAL A 181 16.95 15.09 -9.60
C VAL A 181 18.22 14.63 -8.89
N GLN A 182 18.09 14.34 -7.59
CA GLN A 182 19.15 13.73 -6.79
C GLN A 182 18.94 12.22 -6.79
N VAL A 183 20.03 11.48 -7.01
CA VAL A 183 19.98 10.04 -7.24
C VAL A 183 21.11 9.35 -6.48
N ILE A 184 20.89 8.09 -6.12
CA ILE A 184 21.89 7.18 -5.57
C ILE A 184 22.09 6.09 -6.62
N GLU A 185 23.26 6.05 -7.22
CA GLU A 185 23.61 5.21 -8.37
C GLU A 185 24.63 4.16 -7.92
N GLY A 186 24.38 2.88 -8.22
CA GLY A 186 25.35 1.80 -8.04
C GLY A 186 26.29 1.70 -9.24
N ASN A 187 27.49 1.15 -9.06
CA ASN A 187 28.48 0.98 -10.12
C ASN A 187 28.90 2.29 -10.84
N VAL A 188 29.06 3.39 -10.10
CA VAL A 188 29.67 4.62 -10.58
C VAL A 188 31.10 4.68 -10.06
N ALA A 189 32.09 4.47 -10.94
CA ALA A 189 33.49 4.31 -10.54
C ALA A 189 33.64 3.24 -9.43
N ASP A 190 33.08 2.07 -9.73
CA ASP A 190 33.17 0.83 -8.95
C ASP A 190 32.62 0.96 -7.51
N ARG A 191 31.67 1.88 -7.31
CA ARG A 191 31.00 2.14 -6.02
C ARG A 191 29.60 2.73 -6.20
N ILE A 192 28.82 2.76 -5.13
CA ILE A 192 27.61 3.56 -4.98
C ILE A 192 27.99 5.02 -4.74
N GLN A 193 27.37 5.93 -5.49
CA GLN A 193 27.53 7.37 -5.34
C GLN A 193 26.20 8.10 -5.30
N ALA A 194 26.14 9.19 -4.53
CA ALA A 194 25.07 10.17 -4.64
C ALA A 194 25.44 11.21 -5.71
N ARG A 195 24.54 11.47 -6.66
CA ARG A 195 24.74 12.42 -7.76
C ARG A 195 23.51 13.31 -7.94
N SER A 196 23.71 14.43 -8.61
CA SER A 196 22.63 15.35 -9.00
C SER A 196 22.69 15.55 -10.51
N HIS A 197 21.54 15.43 -11.16
CA HIS A 197 21.40 15.67 -12.59
C HIS A 197 20.34 16.72 -12.84
N ALA A 198 20.56 17.57 -13.85
CA ALA A 198 19.48 18.37 -14.40
C ALA A 198 18.40 17.43 -14.96
N ARG A 199 17.12 17.68 -14.67
CA ARG A 199 16.02 16.88 -15.24
C ARG A 199 15.93 16.97 -16.76
N THR A 200 16.53 18.00 -17.34
CA THR A 200 16.67 18.18 -18.78
C THR A 200 17.85 17.41 -19.38
N ASN A 201 18.68 16.75 -18.58
CA ASN A 201 19.82 15.97 -19.07
C ASN A 201 19.35 14.95 -20.12
N ALA A 202 19.93 15.02 -21.32
CA ALA A 202 19.56 14.17 -22.45
C ALA A 202 19.89 12.69 -22.21
N ALA A 203 20.86 12.40 -21.33
CA ALA A 203 21.18 11.04 -20.94
C ALA A 203 20.09 10.39 -20.10
N ILE A 204 19.14 11.14 -19.54
CA ILE A 204 18.00 10.56 -18.83
C ILE A 204 16.97 10.13 -19.86
N VAL A 205 16.75 8.83 -19.96
CA VAL A 205 15.71 8.25 -20.84
C VAL A 205 14.34 8.40 -20.18
N GLY A 206 14.26 8.10 -18.88
CA GLY A 206 13.04 8.24 -18.12
C GLY A 206 13.13 7.68 -16.71
N TYR A 207 11.96 7.51 -16.11
CA TYR A 207 11.79 7.07 -14.74
C TYR A 207 10.77 5.94 -14.67
N THR A 208 10.91 5.06 -13.68
CA THR A 208 9.87 4.09 -13.35
C THR A 208 9.70 3.97 -11.83
N SER A 209 8.46 3.95 -11.37
CA SER A 209 8.15 3.63 -9.98
C SER A 209 8.06 2.11 -9.77
N PRO A 210 8.45 1.59 -8.61
CA PRO A 210 8.10 0.23 -8.21
C PRO A 210 6.58 0.13 -8.02
N SER A 211 6.02 -1.02 -8.37
CA SER A 211 4.60 -1.33 -8.34
C SER A 211 4.36 -2.52 -7.43
N SER A 212 3.74 -2.26 -6.27
CA SER A 212 3.21 -3.30 -5.38
C SER A 212 1.79 -3.75 -5.74
N ALA A 213 1.17 -3.13 -6.77
CA ALA A 213 -0.22 -3.38 -7.12
C ALA A 213 -0.42 -4.77 -7.73
N PHE A 214 -1.32 -5.55 -7.12
CA PHE A 214 -1.72 -6.85 -7.62
C PHE A 214 -3.25 -7.01 -7.64
N TRP A 215 -3.74 -8.11 -8.19
CA TRP A 215 -5.17 -8.44 -8.18
C TRP A 215 -5.52 -9.22 -6.90
N PRO A 216 -6.17 -8.61 -5.89
CA PRO A 216 -6.58 -9.33 -4.71
C PRO A 216 -7.64 -10.38 -5.08
N THR A 217 -7.48 -11.60 -4.57
CA THR A 217 -8.43 -12.68 -4.86
C THR A 217 -9.71 -12.47 -4.06
N GLN A 218 -10.85 -12.42 -4.75
CA GLN A 218 -12.17 -12.38 -4.11
C GLN A 218 -12.89 -13.71 -4.31
N SER A 219 -13.61 -14.15 -3.29
CA SER A 219 -14.26 -15.45 -3.21
C SER A 219 -15.53 -15.36 -2.36
N LYS A 220 -16.33 -16.43 -2.39
CA LYS A 220 -17.55 -16.53 -1.59
C LYS A 220 -17.30 -16.17 -0.11
N GLY A 221 -18.17 -15.33 0.44
CA GLY A 221 -18.07 -14.79 1.80
C GLY A 221 -17.21 -13.53 1.94
N ASN A 222 -16.45 -13.12 0.91
CA ASN A 222 -15.90 -11.76 0.86
C ASN A 222 -17.04 -10.72 0.76
N ARG A 223 -16.75 -9.49 1.17
CA ARG A 223 -17.69 -8.38 1.19
C ARG A 223 -16.98 -7.06 0.95
N GLY A 224 -17.72 -6.02 0.57
CA GLY A 224 -17.22 -4.65 0.46
C GLY A 224 -16.96 -4.21 -0.98
N ALA A 225 -16.17 -3.15 -1.14
CA ALA A 225 -16.12 -2.42 -2.40
C ALA A 225 -15.63 -3.21 -3.61
N ASP A 226 -14.65 -4.10 -3.40
CA ASP A 226 -14.11 -4.92 -4.48
C ASP A 226 -15.14 -5.94 -4.98
N VAL A 227 -16.03 -6.42 -4.09
CA VAL A 227 -17.18 -7.26 -4.47
C VAL A 227 -18.22 -6.45 -5.23
N THR A 228 -18.53 -5.22 -4.78
CA THR A 228 -19.44 -4.32 -5.51
C THR A 228 -18.94 -4.06 -6.93
N ALA A 229 -17.62 -3.85 -7.10
CA ALA A 229 -17.02 -3.70 -8.42
C ALA A 229 -17.16 -4.98 -9.27
N ILE A 230 -16.91 -6.16 -8.70
CA ILE A 230 -17.14 -7.45 -9.38
C ILE A 230 -18.59 -7.55 -9.85
N GLN A 231 -19.57 -7.26 -8.98
CA GLN A 231 -20.98 -7.38 -9.32
C GLN A 231 -21.36 -6.43 -10.46
N TYR A 232 -20.94 -5.17 -10.43
CA TYR A 232 -21.16 -4.24 -11.55
C TYR A 232 -20.52 -4.71 -12.86
N LEU A 233 -19.29 -5.22 -12.81
CA LEU A 233 -18.59 -5.74 -13.99
C LEU A 233 -19.23 -7.02 -14.53
N LEU A 234 -19.75 -7.89 -13.65
CA LEU A 234 -20.53 -9.07 -14.03
C LEU A 234 -21.82 -8.65 -14.73
N VAL A 235 -22.55 -7.67 -14.20
CA VAL A 235 -23.73 -7.09 -14.85
C VAL A 235 -23.37 -6.50 -16.21
N HIS A 236 -22.25 -5.78 -16.32
CA HIS A 236 -21.75 -5.27 -17.60
C HIS A 236 -21.47 -6.40 -18.62
N SER A 237 -20.93 -7.53 -18.15
CA SER A 237 -20.69 -8.71 -18.98
C SER A 237 -21.97 -9.51 -19.35
N GLY A 238 -23.14 -9.07 -18.89
CA GLY A 238 -24.43 -9.67 -19.16
C GLY A 238 -24.84 -10.76 -18.16
N ARG A 239 -24.36 -10.72 -16.91
CA ARG A 239 -24.79 -11.64 -15.84
C ARG A 239 -25.83 -10.95 -14.95
N SER A 240 -26.77 -11.72 -14.41
CA SER A 240 -27.77 -11.22 -13.48
C SER A 240 -27.33 -11.46 -12.04
N VAL A 241 -26.93 -10.41 -11.33
CA VAL A 241 -26.53 -10.47 -9.91
C VAL A 241 -26.92 -9.16 -9.21
N SER A 242 -27.26 -9.23 -7.92
CA SER A 242 -27.41 -8.03 -7.08
C SER A 242 -26.07 -7.32 -6.91
N THR A 243 -26.09 -5.99 -6.85
CA THR A 243 -24.91 -5.16 -6.55
C THR A 243 -25.02 -4.67 -5.10
N ASP A 244 -24.84 -5.60 -4.16
CA ASP A 244 -25.00 -5.38 -2.71
C ASP A 244 -23.67 -5.40 -1.94
N GLY A 245 -22.56 -5.69 -2.63
CA GLY A 245 -21.25 -5.82 -2.03
C GLY A 245 -21.04 -7.09 -1.22
N ASP A 246 -21.97 -8.05 -1.24
CA ASP A 246 -21.85 -9.36 -0.59
C ASP A 246 -21.54 -10.46 -1.62
N PHE A 247 -20.43 -11.18 -1.44
CA PHE A 247 -20.06 -12.29 -2.32
C PHE A 247 -20.82 -13.56 -1.87
N GLY A 248 -22.15 -13.53 -2.06
CA GLY A 248 -23.07 -14.61 -1.74
C GLY A 248 -23.15 -15.69 -2.81
N GLY A 249 -24.16 -16.57 -2.69
CA GLY A 249 -24.39 -17.66 -3.65
C GLY A 249 -24.68 -17.18 -5.08
N GLY A 250 -25.42 -16.06 -5.23
CA GLY A 250 -25.71 -15.46 -6.53
C GLY A 250 -24.44 -14.95 -7.23
N THR A 251 -23.58 -14.24 -6.49
CA THR A 251 -22.29 -13.77 -7.01
C THR A 251 -21.37 -14.94 -7.40
N ASP A 252 -21.28 -16.00 -6.58
CA ASP A 252 -20.51 -17.21 -6.90
C ASP A 252 -20.97 -17.87 -8.21
N THR A 253 -22.28 -18.03 -8.40
CA THR A 253 -22.83 -18.59 -9.64
C THR A 253 -22.50 -17.70 -10.84
N ALA A 254 -22.70 -16.38 -10.71
CA ALA A 254 -22.40 -15.44 -11.79
C ALA A 254 -20.92 -15.40 -12.17
N VAL A 255 -20.01 -15.55 -11.20
CA VAL A 255 -18.55 -15.66 -11.47
C VAL A 255 -18.23 -16.94 -12.22
N ARG A 256 -18.75 -18.10 -11.79
CA ARG A 256 -18.53 -19.38 -12.48
C ARG A 256 -19.03 -19.36 -13.92
N ASP A 257 -20.21 -18.79 -14.14
CA ASP A 257 -20.78 -18.63 -15.48
C ASP A 257 -19.93 -17.70 -16.36
N PHE A 258 -19.45 -16.59 -15.78
CA PHE A 258 -18.53 -15.69 -16.47
C PHE A 258 -17.22 -16.40 -16.83
N GLN A 259 -16.61 -17.11 -15.89
CA GLN A 259 -15.37 -17.86 -16.12
C GLN A 259 -15.54 -18.90 -17.22
N ALA A 260 -16.62 -19.69 -17.18
CA ALA A 260 -16.94 -20.67 -18.22
C ALA A 260 -17.10 -20.01 -19.59
N ALA A 261 -17.83 -18.89 -19.67
CA ALA A 261 -18.01 -18.12 -20.90
C ALA A 261 -16.71 -17.50 -21.45
N LYS A 262 -15.68 -17.32 -20.62
CA LYS A 262 -14.36 -16.81 -21.00
C LYS A 262 -13.31 -17.91 -21.20
N GLY A 263 -13.68 -19.19 -21.07
CA GLY A 263 -12.74 -20.31 -21.18
C GLY A 263 -11.75 -20.40 -20.01
N LEU A 264 -12.08 -19.83 -18.85
CA LEU A 264 -11.29 -19.91 -17.63
C LEU A 264 -11.75 -21.10 -16.78
N GLY A 265 -10.93 -21.51 -15.81
CA GLY A 265 -11.36 -22.46 -14.78
C GLY A 265 -12.54 -21.87 -13.99
N ALA A 266 -13.71 -22.50 -14.05
CA ALA A 266 -14.94 -22.05 -13.39
C ALA A 266 -14.95 -22.41 -11.89
N ASP A 267 -13.94 -21.94 -11.15
CA ASP A 267 -13.70 -22.24 -9.74
C ASP A 267 -14.46 -21.32 -8.77
N GLY A 268 -15.09 -20.25 -9.27
CA GLY A 268 -15.83 -19.26 -8.47
C GLY A 268 -14.94 -18.21 -7.80
N ASN A 269 -13.62 -18.27 -8.01
CA ASN A 269 -12.66 -17.32 -7.45
C ASN A 269 -12.30 -16.23 -8.47
N VAL A 270 -12.44 -14.98 -8.07
CA VAL A 270 -11.99 -13.84 -8.86
C VAL A 270 -10.52 -13.56 -8.55
N GLY A 271 -9.63 -14.38 -9.13
CA GLY A 271 -8.18 -14.21 -9.11
C GLY A 271 -7.65 -13.41 -10.31
N PRO A 272 -6.32 -13.30 -10.50
CA PRO A 272 -5.70 -12.47 -11.53
C PRO A 272 -6.22 -12.69 -12.95
N ASN A 273 -6.46 -13.95 -13.35
CA ASN A 273 -6.98 -14.27 -14.69
C ASN A 273 -8.44 -13.82 -14.84
N THR A 274 -9.27 -14.04 -13.83
CA THR A 274 -10.68 -13.61 -13.83
C THR A 274 -10.76 -12.08 -13.85
N TRP A 275 -9.99 -11.38 -13.00
CA TRP A 275 -9.92 -9.92 -12.99
C TRP A 275 -9.50 -9.35 -14.35
N THR A 276 -8.45 -9.91 -14.96
CA THR A 276 -7.96 -9.46 -16.27
C THR A 276 -9.03 -9.61 -17.36
N ALA A 277 -9.85 -10.65 -17.29
CA ALA A 277 -10.95 -10.84 -18.23
C ALA A 277 -12.19 -9.98 -17.93
N LEU A 278 -12.42 -9.64 -16.65
CA LEU A 278 -13.62 -8.97 -16.15
C LEU A 278 -13.50 -7.43 -16.18
N ALA A 279 -12.32 -6.90 -15.88
CA ALA A 279 -12.03 -5.48 -15.81
C ALA A 279 -11.81 -4.88 -17.21
N VAL A 280 -12.90 -4.50 -17.86
CA VAL A 280 -12.88 -3.87 -19.20
C VAL A 280 -12.33 -2.45 -19.15
N SER A 281 -11.72 -2.00 -20.25
CA SER A 281 -11.29 -0.61 -20.37
C SER A 281 -12.50 0.34 -20.42
N VAL A 282 -12.44 1.44 -19.67
CA VAL A 282 -13.42 2.52 -19.73
C VAL A 282 -12.75 3.89 -19.86
N GLN A 283 -13.39 4.81 -20.56
CA GLN A 283 -12.89 6.15 -20.85
C GLN A 283 -14.03 7.18 -20.97
N HIS A 284 -13.65 8.46 -21.06
CA HIS A 284 -14.59 9.56 -21.20
C HIS A 284 -15.59 9.36 -22.35
N GLY A 285 -16.88 9.50 -22.05
CA GLY A 285 -17.99 9.27 -22.97
C GLY A 285 -18.65 7.90 -22.85
N ASP A 286 -18.04 6.94 -22.14
CA ASP A 286 -18.69 5.66 -21.85
C ASP A 286 -19.87 5.85 -20.89
N ASN A 287 -20.96 5.10 -21.13
CA ASN A 287 -22.11 5.05 -20.23
C ASN A 287 -22.54 3.60 -19.95
N ASN A 288 -22.07 3.00 -18.84
CA ASN A 288 -22.35 1.59 -18.54
C ASN A 288 -22.05 1.20 -17.07
N ASN A 289 -22.33 -0.06 -16.72
CA ASN A 289 -22.07 -0.60 -15.38
C ASN A 289 -20.57 -0.69 -15.01
N ALA A 290 -19.65 -0.81 -15.97
CA ALA A 290 -18.21 -0.76 -15.65
C ALA A 290 -17.80 0.64 -15.18
N VAL A 291 -18.42 1.70 -15.72
CA VAL A 291 -18.25 3.07 -15.20
C VAL A 291 -18.85 3.22 -13.80
N ARG A 292 -20.00 2.58 -13.49
CA ARG A 292 -20.54 2.54 -12.12
C ARG A 292 -19.57 1.89 -11.14
N ALA A 293 -18.94 0.77 -11.54
CA ALA A 293 -17.88 0.14 -10.75
C ALA A 293 -16.72 1.10 -10.47
N LEU A 294 -16.28 1.84 -11.50
CA LEU A 294 -15.19 2.82 -11.39
C LEU A 294 -15.55 3.97 -10.44
N GLN A 295 -16.71 4.61 -10.66
CA GLN A 295 -17.18 5.73 -9.84
C GLN A 295 -17.32 5.32 -8.38
N TYR A 296 -17.90 4.15 -8.12
CA TYR A 296 -18.01 3.60 -6.77
C TYR A 296 -16.64 3.38 -6.13
N GLN A 297 -15.71 2.76 -6.85
CA GLN A 297 -14.36 2.52 -6.34
C GLN A 297 -13.57 3.82 -6.08
N LEU A 298 -13.67 4.82 -6.96
CA LEU A 298 -13.05 6.12 -6.73
C LEU A 298 -13.65 6.86 -5.52
N ASN A 299 -14.94 6.70 -5.27
CA ASN A 299 -15.58 7.29 -4.09
C ASN A 299 -15.09 6.63 -2.79
N VAL A 300 -15.13 5.30 -2.71
CA VAL A 300 -14.77 4.56 -1.48
C VAL A 300 -13.26 4.58 -1.18
N LYS A 301 -12.43 4.68 -2.22
CA LYS A 301 -10.96 4.62 -2.08
C LYS A 301 -10.30 5.99 -2.13
N ARG A 302 -10.88 6.99 -2.80
CA ARG A 302 -10.28 8.32 -2.99
C ARG A 302 -11.16 9.49 -2.56
N ASN A 303 -12.35 9.22 -2.00
CA ASN A 303 -13.34 10.23 -1.65
C ASN A 303 -13.63 11.20 -2.82
N ALA A 304 -13.77 10.64 -4.03
CA ALA A 304 -13.88 11.43 -5.25
C ALA A 304 -15.19 12.23 -5.39
N GLY A 305 -16.21 11.95 -4.56
CA GLY A 305 -17.48 12.69 -4.53
C GLY A 305 -18.31 12.59 -5.82
N LEU A 306 -18.12 11.52 -6.59
CA LEU A 306 -18.81 11.28 -7.85
C LEU A 306 -20.24 10.77 -7.62
N THR A 307 -21.15 11.10 -8.54
CA THR A 307 -22.41 10.37 -8.64
C THR A 307 -22.14 9.02 -9.31
N VAL A 308 -22.71 7.93 -8.77
CA VAL A 308 -22.57 6.58 -9.35
C VAL A 308 -23.71 6.35 -10.36
N ASP A 309 -23.65 7.04 -11.48
CA ASP A 309 -24.67 7.04 -12.55
C ASP A 309 -24.26 6.21 -13.78
N GLY A 310 -22.99 5.83 -13.87
CA GLY A 310 -22.44 5.13 -15.01
C GLY A 310 -22.02 6.02 -16.17
N ASP A 311 -22.14 7.35 -16.08
CA ASP A 311 -21.69 8.31 -17.09
C ASP A 311 -20.23 8.73 -16.83
N PHE A 312 -19.32 8.39 -17.76
CA PHE A 312 -17.93 8.80 -17.69
C PHE A 312 -17.78 10.22 -18.25
N GLY A 313 -18.29 11.20 -17.50
CA GLY A 313 -18.16 12.62 -17.80
C GLY A 313 -16.82 13.23 -17.35
N GLY A 314 -16.73 14.57 -17.46
CA GLY A 314 -15.52 15.32 -17.10
C GLY A 314 -15.09 15.17 -15.63
N GLY A 315 -16.06 15.07 -14.70
CA GLY A 315 -15.78 14.83 -13.28
C GLY A 315 -15.13 13.47 -13.02
N THR A 316 -15.65 12.40 -13.64
CA THR A 316 -15.04 11.07 -13.56
C THR A 316 -13.64 11.06 -14.17
N ARG A 317 -13.43 11.73 -15.31
CA ARG A 317 -12.08 11.84 -15.91
C ARG A 317 -11.09 12.54 -15.00
N ALA A 318 -11.48 13.64 -14.36
CA ALA A 318 -10.63 14.34 -13.41
C ALA A 318 -10.26 13.46 -12.21
N ALA A 319 -11.22 12.70 -11.67
CA ALA A 319 -10.99 11.75 -10.58
C ALA A 319 -10.05 10.60 -10.98
N VAL A 320 -10.18 10.08 -12.22
CA VAL A 320 -9.26 9.06 -12.77
C VAL A 320 -7.85 9.61 -12.88
N VAL A 321 -7.66 10.79 -13.47
CA VAL A 321 -6.33 11.42 -13.60
C VAL A 321 -5.71 11.66 -12.22
N SER A 322 -6.48 12.17 -11.26
CA SER A 322 -6.04 12.37 -9.88
C SER A 322 -5.60 11.05 -9.23
N PHE A 323 -6.38 9.97 -9.40
CA PHE A 323 -6.01 8.65 -8.91
C PHE A 323 -4.74 8.11 -9.58
N GLN A 324 -4.62 8.23 -10.90
CA GLN A 324 -3.44 7.75 -11.64
C GLN A 324 -2.17 8.48 -11.19
N GLN A 325 -2.24 9.81 -10.99
CA GLN A 325 -1.14 10.60 -10.42
C GLN A 325 -0.79 10.14 -9.00
N HIS A 326 -1.80 9.89 -8.17
CA HIS A 326 -1.61 9.40 -6.80
C HIS A 326 -0.93 8.01 -6.79
N ALA A 327 -1.38 7.09 -7.64
CA ALA A 327 -0.76 5.77 -7.82
C ALA A 327 0.60 5.85 -8.54
N GLY A 328 0.92 6.99 -9.16
CA GLY A 328 2.12 7.21 -9.99
C GLY A 328 2.21 6.31 -11.21
N ILE A 329 1.05 5.96 -11.74
CA ILE A 329 0.91 5.35 -13.06
C ILE A 329 0.63 6.44 -14.10
N GLU A 330 0.68 6.08 -15.38
CA GLU A 330 0.36 7.00 -16.48
C GLU A 330 -1.01 7.69 -16.28
N ALA A 331 -1.00 9.02 -16.23
CA ALA A 331 -2.17 9.86 -15.89
C ALA A 331 -2.97 10.33 -17.12
N ASN A 332 -3.33 9.41 -18.00
CA ASN A 332 -4.00 9.69 -19.27
C ASN A 332 -5.52 9.84 -19.19
N GLY A 333 -6.14 9.52 -18.06
CA GLY A 333 -7.59 9.57 -17.84
C GLY A 333 -8.37 8.39 -18.44
N ILE A 334 -7.66 7.34 -18.89
CA ILE A 334 -8.24 6.09 -19.39
C ILE A 334 -8.05 5.01 -18.34
N VAL A 335 -9.11 4.27 -18.01
CA VAL A 335 -9.05 3.20 -17.01
C VAL A 335 -8.90 1.86 -17.74
N GLY A 336 -7.65 1.42 -17.92
CA GLY A 336 -7.31 0.09 -18.41
C GLY A 336 -6.92 -0.89 -17.29
N PRO A 337 -6.37 -2.07 -17.64
CA PRO A 337 -5.99 -3.10 -16.67
C PRO A 337 -5.02 -2.62 -15.58
N ILE A 338 -4.10 -1.72 -15.92
CA ILE A 338 -3.16 -1.13 -14.96
C ILE A 338 -3.88 -0.26 -13.94
N THR A 339 -4.76 0.64 -14.40
CA THR A 339 -5.52 1.52 -13.51
C THR A 339 -6.49 0.72 -12.64
N TRP A 340 -7.17 -0.28 -13.21
CA TRP A 340 -8.01 -1.18 -12.42
C TRP A 340 -7.23 -1.95 -11.36
N ARG A 341 -6.07 -2.54 -11.70
CA ARG A 341 -5.26 -3.29 -10.73
C ARG A 341 -4.84 -2.41 -9.55
N ASN A 342 -4.36 -1.20 -9.86
CA ASN A 342 -4.00 -0.23 -8.83
C ASN A 342 -5.21 0.18 -8.00
N LEU A 343 -6.36 0.43 -8.63
CA LEU A 343 -7.57 0.87 -7.92
C LEU A 343 -8.16 -0.22 -7.03
N ILE A 344 -8.24 -1.47 -7.52
CA ILE A 344 -8.74 -2.60 -6.73
C ILE A 344 -7.80 -2.89 -5.56
N TRP A 345 -6.48 -2.91 -5.78
CA TRP A 345 -5.50 -3.12 -4.70
C TRP A 345 -5.49 -2.00 -3.66
N HIS A 346 -5.78 -0.75 -4.07
CA HIS A 346 -5.70 0.39 -3.18
C HIS A 346 -6.63 0.22 -1.97
N TYR A 347 -6.13 0.58 -0.78
CA TYR A 347 -6.93 0.45 0.43
C TYR A 347 -8.12 1.40 0.40
N GLN A 348 -9.18 1.00 1.07
CA GLN A 348 -10.36 1.85 1.26
C GLN A 348 -10.34 2.47 2.65
N GLN A 349 -10.86 3.70 2.74
CA GLN A 349 -11.12 4.31 4.02
C GLN A 349 -12.30 3.59 4.68
N VAL A 350 -12.23 3.44 6.00
CA VAL A 350 -13.30 2.80 6.78
C VAL A 350 -14.58 3.66 6.86
N ASP A 351 -14.51 4.89 6.35
CA ASP A 351 -15.41 5.98 6.67
C ASP A 351 -16.17 6.53 5.45
N HIS A 352 -16.58 5.65 4.55
CA HIS A 352 -17.40 6.05 3.42
C HIS A 352 -18.86 6.36 3.84
N PRO A 353 -19.56 7.31 3.18
CA PRO A 353 -20.96 7.66 3.45
C PRO A 353 -21.96 6.48 3.54
N ASP A 354 -21.61 5.30 3.03
CA ASP A 354 -22.45 4.10 3.13
C ASP A 354 -22.37 3.41 4.51
N VAL A 355 -21.52 3.89 5.43
CA VAL A 355 -21.20 3.24 6.71
C VAL A 355 -21.62 4.08 7.92
N ALA A 356 -22.90 4.50 7.99
CA ALA A 356 -23.49 5.20 9.14
C ALA A 356 -23.33 4.46 10.49
N ALA A 357 -22.96 3.17 10.44
CA ALA A 357 -22.75 2.32 11.59
C ALA A 357 -21.35 2.39 12.22
N THR A 358 -20.42 3.17 11.66
CA THR A 358 -19.07 3.35 12.23
C THR A 358 -18.79 4.81 12.59
N CYS A 359 -17.85 5.04 13.52
CA CYS A 359 -17.32 6.37 13.78
C CYS A 359 -15.83 6.34 14.10
N ARG A 360 -15.14 7.47 13.90
CA ARG A 360 -13.68 7.54 13.89
C ARG A 360 -13.06 8.12 15.17
N SER A 361 -11.82 7.69 15.44
CA SER A 361 -10.83 8.48 16.18
C SER A 361 -10.11 9.46 15.22
N ALA A 362 -9.39 10.46 15.73
CA ALA A 362 -8.63 11.40 14.90
C ALA A 362 -7.36 10.81 14.25
N SER A 363 -7.19 9.48 14.22
CA SER A 363 -5.99 8.82 13.67
C SER A 363 -5.93 8.90 12.14
N PRO A 364 -4.77 9.18 11.54
CA PRO A 364 -4.57 9.18 10.08
C PRO A 364 -4.49 7.78 9.47
N ALA A 365 -4.31 6.72 10.26
CA ALA A 365 -4.18 5.33 9.79
C ALA A 365 -5.55 4.62 9.74
N GLN A 366 -6.37 4.92 8.73
CA GLN A 366 -7.74 4.41 8.57
C GLN A 366 -7.95 3.59 7.29
N TRP A 367 -6.88 3.00 6.76
CA TRP A 367 -6.89 2.36 5.45
C TRP A 367 -6.79 0.84 5.59
N GLY A 368 -7.80 0.14 5.09
CA GLY A 368 -7.88 -1.32 5.12
C GLY A 368 -8.13 -1.93 3.74
N THR A 369 -7.97 -3.24 3.63
CA THR A 369 -8.38 -3.95 2.41
C THR A 369 -9.89 -3.81 2.22
N GLY A 370 -10.34 -3.90 0.97
CA GLY A 370 -11.77 -3.92 0.64
C GLY A 370 -12.54 -4.95 1.48
N ALA A 371 -11.95 -6.14 1.62
CA ALA A 371 -12.49 -7.24 2.41
C ALA A 371 -12.59 -6.91 3.89
N ALA A 372 -11.49 -6.52 4.57
CA ALA A 372 -11.50 -6.28 6.02
C ALA A 372 -12.52 -5.21 6.42
N VAL A 373 -12.52 -4.09 5.70
CA VAL A 373 -13.45 -2.99 5.95
C VAL A 373 -14.90 -3.42 5.65
N GLY A 374 -15.14 -4.19 4.59
CA GLY A 374 -16.48 -4.75 4.32
C GLY A 374 -17.00 -5.65 5.45
N GLN A 375 -16.14 -6.48 6.04
CA GLN A 375 -16.51 -7.34 7.18
C GLN A 375 -16.77 -6.53 8.45
N LEU A 376 -15.93 -5.54 8.74
CA LEU A 376 -16.10 -4.62 9.85
C LEU A 376 -17.44 -3.88 9.74
N THR A 377 -17.73 -3.32 8.55
CA THR A 377 -18.98 -2.63 8.26
C THR A 377 -20.19 -3.56 8.46
N ALA A 378 -20.12 -4.80 7.99
CA ALA A 378 -21.21 -5.76 8.20
C ALA A 378 -21.46 -6.05 9.70
N ALA A 379 -20.40 -6.17 10.50
CA ALA A 379 -20.53 -6.34 11.96
C ALA A 379 -21.06 -5.06 12.63
N ALA A 380 -20.57 -3.89 12.24
CA ALA A 380 -21.00 -2.60 12.75
C ALA A 380 -22.50 -2.34 12.47
N THR A 381 -22.96 -2.65 11.26
CA THR A 381 -24.39 -2.54 10.89
C THR A 381 -25.27 -3.45 11.75
N ARG A 382 -24.82 -4.68 12.06
CA ARG A 382 -25.53 -5.56 13.00
C ARG A 382 -25.61 -4.95 14.40
N MET A 383 -24.50 -4.41 14.92
CA MET A 383 -24.48 -3.75 16.22
C MET A 383 -25.42 -2.55 16.27
N HIS A 384 -25.36 -1.68 15.25
CA HIS A 384 -26.21 -0.50 15.16
C HIS A 384 -27.70 -0.88 15.10
N THR A 385 -28.06 -1.85 14.26
CA THR A 385 -29.45 -2.33 14.11
C THR A 385 -29.98 -3.01 15.38
N ALA A 386 -29.11 -3.71 16.12
CA ALA A 386 -29.44 -4.27 17.43
C ALA A 386 -29.51 -3.21 18.55
N GLY A 387 -29.35 -1.93 18.20
CA GLY A 387 -29.47 -0.81 19.12
C GLY A 387 -28.23 -0.58 19.97
N PHE A 388 -27.08 -1.23 19.68
CA PHE A 388 -25.82 -1.02 20.41
C PHE A 388 -25.14 0.31 20.12
N GLY A 389 -25.56 1.00 19.05
CA GLY A 389 -24.90 2.20 18.54
C GLY A 389 -23.79 1.87 17.53
N PRO A 390 -23.06 2.88 17.05
CA PRO A 390 -22.00 2.70 16.06
C PRO A 390 -20.79 2.00 16.66
N VAL A 391 -19.99 1.32 15.81
CA VAL A 391 -18.70 0.75 16.20
C VAL A 391 -17.60 1.77 15.94
N ALA A 392 -16.84 2.10 16.98
CA ALA A 392 -15.81 3.12 16.88
C ALA A 392 -14.45 2.51 16.49
N VAL A 393 -13.96 2.90 15.32
CA VAL A 393 -12.69 2.41 14.77
C VAL A 393 -11.57 3.30 15.26
N ARG A 394 -10.59 2.68 15.91
CA ARG A 394 -9.43 3.39 16.46
C ARG A 394 -8.39 3.54 15.38
N GLU A 395 -8.01 2.45 14.74
CA GLU A 395 -6.92 2.40 13.76
C GLU A 395 -7.05 1.17 12.87
N VAL A 396 -6.57 1.25 11.64
CA VAL A 396 -6.46 0.08 10.73
C VAL A 396 -5.03 -0.04 10.23
N GLY A 397 -4.68 0.78 9.25
CA GLY A 397 -3.36 0.79 8.63
C GLY A 397 -3.12 2.08 7.86
N ALA A 398 -1.88 2.26 7.42
CA ALA A 398 -1.50 3.37 6.56
C ALA A 398 -2.04 3.19 5.12
N GLU A 399 -2.32 4.32 4.46
CA GLU A 399 -2.54 4.39 3.01
C GLU A 399 -1.27 3.88 2.33
N HIS A 400 -1.37 3.04 1.31
CA HIS A 400 -0.25 2.33 0.68
C HIS A 400 0.82 3.23 0.01
N VAL A 401 1.63 3.93 0.81
CA VAL A 401 2.81 4.72 0.40
C VAL A 401 3.92 4.52 1.44
N GLU A 402 5.14 4.41 0.93
CA GLU A 402 6.39 4.00 1.59
C GLU A 402 6.60 4.38 3.07
N GLY A 403 7.28 3.47 3.79
CA GLY A 403 8.14 3.84 4.92
C GLY A 403 7.56 3.72 6.32
N GLN A 404 6.47 2.99 6.53
CA GLN A 404 6.02 2.65 7.88
C GLN A 404 5.56 1.21 7.87
N THR A 405 6.05 0.33 8.75
CA THR A 405 5.25 -0.85 9.13
C THR A 405 5.34 -1.27 10.59
N GLY A 406 4.27 -1.96 10.97
CA GLY A 406 3.95 -2.61 12.23
C GLY A 406 2.51 -3.16 12.19
N ARG A 407 1.62 -2.54 11.38
CA ARG A 407 0.20 -2.91 11.13
C ARG A 407 -0.16 -3.05 9.65
N VAL A 408 0.85 -3.24 8.81
CA VAL A 408 0.74 -2.93 7.39
C VAL A 408 0.34 -4.13 6.61
N ARG A 409 -0.96 -4.43 6.62
CA ARG A 409 -1.70 -5.14 5.55
C ARG A 409 -3.18 -4.77 5.45
N GLY A 410 -3.64 -3.74 6.16
CA GLY A 410 -5.06 -3.35 6.11
C GLY A 410 -6.02 -4.45 6.56
N LEU A 411 -5.51 -5.48 7.24
CA LEU A 411 -6.22 -6.68 7.69
C LEU A 411 -6.23 -6.79 9.22
N ASP A 412 -5.44 -5.99 9.93
CA ASP A 412 -5.55 -5.80 11.38
C ASP A 412 -6.28 -4.49 11.65
N VAL A 413 -7.35 -4.53 12.43
CA VAL A 413 -8.20 -3.38 12.76
C VAL A 413 -8.32 -3.26 14.27
N ASP A 414 -7.91 -2.13 14.81
CA ASP A 414 -8.18 -1.75 16.19
C ASP A 414 -9.57 -1.09 16.29
N VAL A 415 -10.41 -1.68 17.12
CA VAL A 415 -11.75 -1.19 17.45
C VAL A 415 -11.79 -0.81 18.92
N ARG A 416 -12.40 0.34 19.22
CA ARG A 416 -12.63 0.79 20.60
C ARG A 416 -13.63 -0.15 21.28
N LEU A 417 -13.48 -0.29 22.60
CA LEU A 417 -14.42 -1.10 23.39
C LEU A 417 -15.81 -0.47 23.42
N MET A 418 -16.83 -1.33 23.56
CA MET A 418 -18.21 -0.86 23.68
C MET A 418 -18.43 -0.19 25.04
N ARG A 419 -19.31 0.81 25.08
CA ARG A 419 -19.56 1.67 26.25
C ARG A 419 -21.00 1.57 26.72
N THR A 420 -21.19 1.64 28.03
CA THR A 420 -22.51 1.54 28.67
C THR A 420 -23.40 2.75 28.36
N ASP A 421 -22.79 3.93 28.14
CA ASP A 421 -23.48 5.18 27.78
C ASP A 421 -23.79 5.33 26.29
N ARG A 422 -23.38 4.36 25.46
CA ARG A 422 -23.50 4.36 23.99
C ARG A 422 -22.75 5.51 23.29
N GLY A 423 -21.92 6.23 24.03
CA GLY A 423 -21.05 7.31 23.53
C GLY A 423 -19.80 6.76 22.84
N GLN A 424 -19.96 5.82 21.91
CA GLN A 424 -18.84 5.07 21.33
C GLN A 424 -17.76 5.95 20.68
N CYS A 425 -18.16 7.10 20.17
CA CYS A 425 -17.29 8.04 19.48
C CYS A 425 -16.60 9.04 20.44
N SER A 426 -16.94 9.04 21.73
CA SER A 426 -16.63 10.12 22.68
C SER A 426 -15.38 9.90 23.54
N GLY A 427 -14.47 9.01 23.12
CA GLY A 427 -13.17 8.78 23.77
C GLY A 427 -12.91 7.33 24.12
N ASP A 428 -11.63 7.01 24.36
CA ASP A 428 -11.17 5.65 24.66
C ASP A 428 -11.61 5.21 26.07
N VAL A 429 -11.87 3.90 26.22
CA VAL A 429 -12.09 3.24 27.50
C VAL A 429 -11.27 1.96 27.54
N ASP A 430 -10.83 1.57 28.74
CA ASP A 430 -10.19 0.28 28.98
C ASP A 430 -11.13 -0.69 29.71
N ARG A 431 -10.69 -1.95 29.82
CA ARG A 431 -11.46 -3.02 30.49
C ARG A 431 -11.74 -2.79 31.98
N PHE A 432 -11.06 -1.82 32.61
CA PHE A 432 -11.21 -1.47 34.02
C PHE A 432 -12.18 -0.30 34.23
N SER A 433 -12.51 0.43 33.17
CA SER A 433 -13.43 1.55 33.20
C SER A 433 -14.86 1.13 33.59
N ALA A 434 -15.52 1.93 34.42
CA ALA A 434 -16.94 1.77 34.71
C ALA A 434 -17.84 1.97 33.47
N LEU A 435 -17.32 2.62 32.43
CA LEU A 435 -18.02 2.82 31.17
C LEU A 435 -17.87 1.65 30.22
N TYR A 436 -16.99 0.68 30.48
CA TYR A 436 -16.81 -0.48 29.60
C TYR A 436 -18.00 -1.43 29.67
N ASP A 437 -18.69 -1.60 28.53
CA ASP A 437 -19.78 -2.55 28.37
C ASP A 437 -19.25 -3.87 27.84
N ARG A 438 -18.95 -4.79 28.76
CA ARG A 438 -18.54 -6.17 28.43
C ARG A 438 -19.61 -6.91 27.63
N GLY A 439 -20.89 -6.67 27.92
CA GLY A 439 -22.01 -7.34 27.23
C GLY A 439 -22.07 -6.93 25.76
N ALA A 440 -22.05 -5.63 25.48
CA ALA A 440 -22.00 -5.12 24.12
C ALA A 440 -20.69 -5.49 23.40
N THR A 441 -19.56 -5.50 24.11
CA THR A 441 -18.26 -5.93 23.55
C THR A 441 -18.29 -7.41 23.16
N ARG A 442 -18.92 -8.27 23.96
CA ARG A 442 -19.17 -9.67 23.63
C ARG A 442 -19.96 -9.81 22.32
N GLU A 443 -21.05 -9.04 22.19
CA GLU A 443 -21.89 -9.06 20.99
C GLU A 443 -21.17 -8.48 19.76
N LEU A 444 -20.29 -7.50 19.94
CA LEU A 444 -19.40 -7.02 18.88
C LEU A 444 -18.46 -8.14 18.40
N VAL A 445 -17.80 -8.86 19.31
CA VAL A 445 -16.89 -9.96 18.94
C VAL A 445 -17.66 -11.08 18.21
N ARG A 446 -18.87 -11.42 18.66
CA ARG A 446 -19.74 -12.38 17.97
C ARG A 446 -20.13 -11.89 16.58
N SER A 447 -20.52 -10.62 16.46
CA SER A 447 -20.88 -9.99 15.18
C SER A 447 -19.70 -9.95 14.21
N LEU A 448 -18.49 -9.69 14.69
CA LEU A 448 -17.25 -9.75 13.91
C LEU A 448 -17.01 -11.18 13.42
N ARG A 449 -17.05 -12.19 14.30
CA ARG A 449 -16.82 -13.60 13.91
C ARG A 449 -17.89 -14.15 12.98
N ALA A 450 -19.14 -13.71 13.09
CA ALA A 450 -20.25 -14.12 12.22
C ALA A 450 -20.03 -13.75 10.74
N THR A 451 -19.06 -12.89 10.44
CA THR A 451 -18.63 -12.61 9.06
C THR A 451 -17.94 -13.79 8.39
N GLY A 452 -17.37 -14.71 9.16
CA GLY A 452 -16.59 -15.85 8.67
C GLY A 452 -15.16 -15.51 8.22
N ARG A 453 -14.67 -14.29 8.49
CA ARG A 453 -13.35 -13.80 8.00
C ARG A 453 -12.46 -13.24 9.11
N VAL A 454 -12.61 -13.70 10.34
CA VAL A 454 -11.80 -13.28 11.50
C VAL A 454 -10.90 -14.43 11.94
N LYS A 455 -9.58 -14.26 11.83
CA LYS A 455 -8.58 -15.21 12.31
C LYS A 455 -8.45 -15.16 13.82
N ALA A 456 -8.32 -13.95 14.37
CA ALA A 456 -8.12 -13.72 15.78
C ALA A 456 -8.74 -12.39 16.22
N VAL A 457 -9.06 -12.31 17.51
CA VAL A 457 -9.43 -11.05 18.18
C VAL A 457 -8.61 -10.98 19.45
N TYR A 458 -7.75 -9.97 19.58
CA TYR A 458 -6.90 -9.80 20.76
C TYR A 458 -7.50 -8.77 21.70
N PHE A 459 -7.72 -9.18 22.94
CA PHE A 459 -8.22 -8.33 24.03
C PHE A 459 -8.10 -9.06 25.37
N ASN A 460 -7.81 -8.32 26.43
CA ASN A 460 -7.42 -8.90 27.70
C ASN A 460 -8.56 -9.04 28.72
N ASP A 461 -9.83 -8.93 28.35
CA ASP A 461 -10.91 -9.21 29.32
C ASP A 461 -10.93 -10.69 29.74
N PRO A 462 -10.69 -11.03 31.02
CA PRO A 462 -10.57 -12.42 31.47
C PRO A 462 -11.86 -13.23 31.31
N VAL A 463 -13.03 -12.58 31.32
CA VAL A 463 -14.32 -13.25 31.08
C VAL A 463 -14.45 -13.62 29.62
N LEU A 464 -14.16 -12.70 28.69
CA LEU A 464 -14.23 -12.98 27.25
C LEU A 464 -13.15 -13.98 26.81
N ILE A 465 -11.99 -14.00 27.46
CA ILE A 465 -10.96 -15.04 27.28
C ILE A 465 -11.51 -16.39 27.75
N GLY A 466 -12.11 -16.45 28.94
CA GLY A 466 -12.71 -17.68 29.48
C GLY A 466 -13.85 -18.24 28.61
N GLU A 467 -14.54 -17.37 27.87
CA GLU A 467 -15.56 -17.75 26.88
C GLU A 467 -14.96 -18.17 25.52
N GLY A 468 -13.65 -18.07 25.33
CA GLY A 468 -12.98 -18.40 24.06
C GLY A 468 -13.25 -17.39 22.93
N LEU A 469 -13.75 -16.20 23.25
CA LEU A 469 -14.10 -15.19 22.24
C LEU A 469 -12.89 -14.37 21.78
N VAL A 470 -11.95 -14.12 22.68
CA VAL A 470 -10.75 -13.31 22.45
C VAL A 470 -9.49 -13.97 22.99
N THR A 471 -8.34 -13.57 22.45
CA THR A 471 -7.00 -14.05 22.82
C THR A 471 -6.26 -12.98 23.60
N LYS A 472 -5.57 -13.38 24.68
CA LYS A 472 -4.71 -12.47 25.45
C LYS A 472 -3.50 -12.04 24.61
N ALA A 473 -3.16 -10.76 24.65
CA ALA A 473 -1.93 -10.22 24.05
C ALA A 473 -1.36 -9.08 24.91
N GLU A 474 -0.07 -8.80 24.78
CA GLU A 474 0.57 -7.71 25.52
C GLU A 474 -0.05 -6.36 25.15
N SER A 475 -0.37 -5.53 26.14
CA SER A 475 -0.91 -4.17 25.93
C SER A 475 -2.23 -4.11 25.11
N HIS A 476 -3.17 -5.02 25.38
CA HIS A 476 -4.51 -5.09 24.75
C HIS A 476 -5.64 -4.98 25.79
N ASP A 477 -5.54 -4.04 26.73
CA ASP A 477 -6.57 -3.76 27.74
C ASP A 477 -7.56 -2.66 27.32
N ASP A 478 -7.27 -1.94 26.23
CA ASP A 478 -7.94 -0.70 25.82
C ASP A 478 -8.59 -0.74 24.42
N ARG A 479 -8.53 -1.90 23.75
CA ARG A 479 -9.07 -2.10 22.40
C ARG A 479 -9.26 -3.56 22.05
N LEU A 480 -10.10 -3.82 21.06
CA LEU A 480 -10.15 -5.07 20.32
C LEU A 480 -9.23 -4.93 19.10
N GLN A 481 -8.14 -5.69 19.02
CA GLN A 481 -7.41 -5.83 17.76
C GLN A 481 -8.00 -7.03 17.00
N VAL A 482 -8.67 -6.76 15.88
CA VAL A 482 -9.31 -7.77 15.03
C VAL A 482 -8.38 -8.08 13.88
N ARG A 483 -7.95 -9.34 13.76
CA ARG A 483 -7.21 -9.84 12.60
C ARG A 483 -8.17 -10.53 11.65
N TYR A 484 -8.37 -9.92 10.48
CA TYR A 484 -9.10 -10.52 9.38
C TYR A 484 -8.22 -11.52 8.61
N CYS A 485 -8.86 -12.41 7.85
CA CYS A 485 -8.18 -13.35 6.97
C CYS A 485 -8.82 -13.39 5.58
N GLU A 486 -8.06 -13.90 4.61
CA GLU A 486 -8.46 -14.12 3.23
C GLU A 486 -8.20 -15.59 2.87
N VAL A 487 -8.98 -16.18 1.93
CA VAL A 487 -8.77 -17.60 1.53
C VAL A 487 -7.41 -17.81 0.89
N VAL A 488 -6.87 -16.77 0.25
CA VAL A 488 -5.61 -16.82 -0.49
C VAL A 488 -4.85 -15.57 -0.13
N HIS A 489 -3.89 -15.70 0.79
CA HIS A 489 -2.99 -14.61 1.17
C HIS A 489 -1.55 -15.13 1.23
N PRO A 490 -0.55 -14.40 0.71
CA PRO A 490 0.85 -14.85 0.68
C PRO A 490 1.49 -14.98 2.07
N ASP A 491 0.87 -14.40 3.10
CA ASP A 491 1.29 -14.54 4.49
C ASP A 491 0.28 -15.34 5.29
N ALA A 492 0.77 -16.45 5.84
CA ALA A 492 0.04 -17.42 6.64
C ALA A 492 -0.62 -16.82 7.90
N GLN A 493 -0.19 -15.64 8.37
CA GLN A 493 -0.86 -14.93 9.46
C GLN A 493 -2.28 -14.50 9.10
N TYR A 494 -2.56 -14.30 7.80
CA TYR A 494 -3.84 -13.82 7.28
C TYR A 494 -4.53 -14.82 6.37
N ASP A 495 -4.01 -16.05 6.27
CA ASP A 495 -4.71 -17.15 5.63
C ASP A 495 -5.89 -17.58 6.53
N CYS A 496 -7.07 -17.83 5.96
CA CYS A 496 -8.19 -18.42 6.68
C CYS A 496 -7.93 -19.94 6.81
#